data_AF-A0A4P8YI87-F1
#
_entry.id   AF-A0A4P8YI87-F1
#
_cell.length_a   1.000
_cell.length_b   1.000
_cell.length_c   1.000
_cell.angle_alpha   90.00
_cell.angle_beta   90.00
_cell.angle_gamma   90.00
#
_symmetry.space_group_name_H-M   'P 1'
#
loop_
_entity.id
_entity.type
_entity.pdbx_description
1 polymer ?
#
loop_
_entity_poly.entity_id
_entity_poly.type
_entity_poly.pdbx_seq_one_letter_code
_entity_poly.pdbx_strand_id
1 'polypeptide(L)'
;MSIFDYKEKQDKTVINDALIINAYSTELSGFTLETSFEKMASDAGWKILSAEDIGYSGSCDRYDIFSGEQDFYWSAQVNIFGKYDDAGNLISLGVCYWGTGDVIDSPTNSENTQMDTIHDLLTTIDGFANTYVENAFGELLSTLANYAIKNGLGGEDVLFSGMSLGGMAVNSTAMASANGAWNSFYENADYIAISSPVQNTFDDKVLNIGCENDPVYRVLDGTHITFPDSLLAHDTPQETCVNNLVMFNDFYAASDFTIFSIAGMMWGTWAGHNAADYVEGLKTVLSSQTYNFTDRDSTVIVSRMSDEMREKTWVEDLNRFADPHHGPTFILGSEKADLISGGAGIDYLEGFTGDDTFRDAGSSNIIFGGDGYDLFDLQSEISKTSVAQSVTGMTFIKGADGGITLLQDVEAIRETYWEWFQTRTITYEITCRGLEVDGNVALGYANAVHGSMTGQASEIFAPQDGGFYTNTTSWLFSYNGDTIMHGSTTDDVFICGIGNDQMYANGGSDTFLFASDNFGHNAIYGFGSDDQIVILANKETTANSNWLDYLSEDSDGLMFSCGESSISLVGLSLDQVHENQFVLA
;
A
#
# COMPACT_ATOMS: atom_id res chain seq x y z
N MET A 1 9.57 -1.86 7.35
CA MET A 1 9.96 -1.54 5.96
C MET A 1 8.68 -1.37 5.20
N SER A 2 8.52 -0.29 4.43
CA SER A 2 7.30 -0.03 3.64
C SER A 2 7.20 -0.94 2.41
N ILE A 3 6.02 -1.03 1.79
CA ILE A 3 5.74 -1.94 0.65
C ILE A 3 6.73 -1.86 -0.51
N PHE A 4 7.32 -0.69 -0.75
CA PHE A 4 8.31 -0.49 -1.82
C PHE A 4 9.71 -0.14 -1.31
N ASP A 5 10.02 -0.38 -0.04
CA ASP A 5 11.38 -0.25 0.46
C ASP A 5 12.31 -1.15 -0.37
N TYR A 6 13.44 -0.59 -0.79
CA TYR A 6 14.32 -1.22 -1.76
C TYR A 6 15.78 -1.05 -1.36
N LYS A 7 16.50 -2.17 -1.17
CA LYS A 7 17.85 -2.19 -0.59
C LYS A 7 17.83 -1.45 0.77
N GLU A 8 18.76 -0.52 0.99
CA GLU A 8 18.80 0.36 2.17
C GLU A 8 18.02 1.68 1.95
N LYS A 9 17.31 1.83 0.82
CA LYS A 9 16.53 3.03 0.48
C LYS A 9 15.10 2.86 1.01
N GLN A 10 14.75 3.65 2.00
CA GLN A 10 13.41 3.70 2.64
C GLN A 10 12.62 4.93 2.22
N ASP A 11 13.00 5.56 1.10
CA ASP A 11 12.32 6.73 0.57
C ASP A 11 11.59 6.42 -0.73
N LYS A 12 10.56 7.22 -1.02
CA LYS A 12 9.66 7.04 -2.15
C LYS A 12 10.28 7.47 -3.50
N THR A 13 11.47 8.06 -3.49
CA THR A 13 12.04 8.79 -4.64
C THR A 13 12.33 7.87 -5.80
N VAL A 14 12.98 6.73 -5.55
CA VAL A 14 13.38 5.79 -6.61
C VAL A 14 12.16 5.17 -7.30
N ILE A 15 11.11 4.87 -6.54
CA ILE A 15 9.85 4.35 -7.07
C ILE A 15 9.13 5.43 -7.88
N ASN A 16 9.03 6.64 -7.33
CA ASN A 16 8.44 7.76 -8.05
C ASN A 16 9.19 8.05 -9.37
N ASP A 17 10.51 8.07 -9.35
CA ASP A 17 11.33 8.26 -10.57
C ASP A 17 11.09 7.14 -11.59
N ALA A 18 10.94 5.89 -11.15
CA ALA A 18 10.59 4.77 -12.02
C ALA A 18 9.21 4.96 -12.69
N LEU A 19 8.20 5.41 -11.93
CA LEU A 19 6.87 5.71 -12.47
C LEU A 19 6.92 6.87 -13.48
N ILE A 20 7.72 7.90 -13.21
CA ILE A 20 7.87 9.05 -14.13
C ILE A 20 8.46 8.62 -15.47
N ILE A 21 9.52 7.80 -15.48
CA ILE A 21 10.11 7.38 -16.76
C ILE A 21 9.20 6.40 -17.52
N ASN A 22 8.44 5.54 -16.83
CA ASN A 22 7.43 4.67 -17.46
C ASN A 22 6.25 5.45 -18.04
N ALA A 23 5.87 6.58 -17.43
CA ALA A 23 4.79 7.42 -17.92
C ALA A 23 4.98 7.86 -19.38
N TYR A 24 6.23 8.06 -19.81
CA TYR A 24 6.52 8.47 -21.19
C TYR A 24 6.08 7.41 -22.21
N SER A 25 6.51 6.16 -22.01
CA SER A 25 6.10 5.04 -22.88
C SER A 25 4.59 4.76 -22.78
N THR A 26 4.01 4.91 -21.59
CA THR A 26 2.56 4.74 -21.36
C THR A 26 1.74 5.74 -22.19
N GLU A 27 2.08 7.03 -22.17
CA GLU A 27 1.37 8.05 -22.96
C GLU A 27 1.53 7.84 -24.47
N LEU A 28 2.75 7.52 -24.93
CA LEU A 28 3.02 7.28 -26.35
C LEU A 28 2.32 6.02 -26.87
N SER A 29 2.07 5.04 -26.00
CA SER A 29 1.26 3.85 -26.29
C SER A 29 -0.25 4.15 -26.36
N GLY A 30 -0.66 5.40 -26.11
CA GLY A 30 -2.02 5.90 -26.28
C GLY A 30 -2.87 5.94 -25.00
N PHE A 31 -2.28 5.67 -23.84
CA PHE A 31 -2.96 5.83 -22.56
C PHE A 31 -3.01 7.31 -22.16
N THR A 32 -4.05 7.67 -21.41
CA THR A 32 -4.18 9.01 -20.81
C THR A 32 -3.89 8.91 -19.33
N LEU A 33 -2.93 9.72 -18.87
CA LEU A 33 -2.58 9.86 -17.46
C LEU A 33 -3.28 11.09 -16.87
N GLU A 34 -3.52 11.07 -15.56
CA GLU A 34 -4.09 12.16 -14.78
C GLU A 34 -3.11 13.34 -14.72
N THR A 35 -1.83 13.03 -14.51
CA THR A 35 -0.73 14.00 -14.66
C THR A 35 0.19 13.56 -15.78
N SER A 36 0.46 14.46 -16.73
CA SER A 36 1.26 14.10 -17.89
C SER A 36 2.74 13.85 -17.58
N PHE A 37 3.42 13.04 -18.39
CA PHE A 37 4.87 12.85 -18.32
C PHE A 37 5.60 14.19 -18.33
N GLU A 38 5.24 15.11 -19.24
CA GLU A 38 5.89 16.42 -19.33
C GLU A 38 5.86 17.17 -17.99
N LYS A 39 4.71 17.15 -17.30
CA LYS A 39 4.55 17.82 -16.01
C LYS A 39 5.38 17.12 -14.92
N MET A 40 5.27 15.80 -14.82
CA MET A 40 6.01 15.02 -13.83
C MET A 40 7.54 15.14 -14.00
N ALA A 41 8.00 14.98 -15.25
CA ALA A 41 9.41 15.07 -15.59
C ALA A 41 9.98 16.47 -15.33
N SER A 42 9.21 17.52 -15.65
CA SER A 42 9.60 18.90 -15.31
C SER A 42 9.77 19.10 -13.81
N ASP A 43 8.88 18.57 -12.98
CA ASP A 43 8.92 18.76 -11.53
C ASP A 43 10.06 17.96 -10.88
N ALA A 44 10.36 16.77 -11.40
CA ALA A 44 11.41 15.90 -10.89
C ALA A 44 12.79 16.11 -11.55
N GLY A 45 12.88 16.95 -12.59
CA GLY A 45 14.13 17.26 -13.29
C GLY A 45 14.56 16.23 -14.36
N TRP A 46 13.66 15.35 -14.79
CA TRP A 46 13.91 14.36 -15.84
C TRP A 46 13.79 14.94 -17.24
N LYS A 47 14.68 14.52 -18.14
CA LYS A 47 14.66 14.85 -19.57
C LYS A 47 15.02 13.62 -20.39
N ILE A 48 14.38 13.46 -21.54
CA ILE A 48 14.74 12.43 -22.51
C ILE A 48 16.09 12.80 -23.13
N LEU A 49 16.96 11.81 -23.34
CA LEU A 49 18.25 11.95 -23.99
C LEU A 49 18.22 11.33 -25.38
N SER A 50 18.62 12.09 -26.38
CA SER A 50 18.75 11.62 -27.76
C SER A 50 20.03 10.81 -27.97
N ALA A 51 20.12 10.13 -29.12
CA ALA A 51 21.35 9.46 -29.54
C ALA A 51 22.55 10.43 -29.64
N GLU A 52 22.33 11.69 -30.04
CA GLU A 52 23.38 12.71 -30.08
C GLU A 52 23.88 13.08 -28.68
N ASP A 53 22.96 13.21 -27.71
CA ASP A 53 23.31 13.59 -26.34
C ASP A 53 24.28 12.60 -25.70
N ILE A 54 24.02 11.30 -25.86
CA ILE A 54 24.86 10.23 -25.29
C ILE A 54 26.00 9.78 -26.22
N GLY A 55 26.03 10.29 -27.46
CA GLY A 55 27.04 9.92 -28.46
C GLY A 55 26.88 8.51 -29.02
N TYR A 56 25.64 8.03 -29.16
CA TYR A 56 25.30 6.73 -29.74
C TYR A 56 25.04 6.85 -31.25
N SER A 57 25.48 5.84 -32.03
CA SER A 57 25.35 5.83 -33.50
C SER A 57 24.29 4.87 -34.05
N GLY A 58 23.60 4.12 -33.18
CA GLY A 58 22.55 3.20 -33.60
C GLY A 58 21.23 3.88 -33.96
N SER A 59 20.20 3.07 -34.19
CA SER A 59 18.88 3.54 -34.62
C SER A 59 18.13 4.21 -33.47
N CYS A 60 17.52 5.35 -33.77
CA CYS A 60 16.68 6.11 -32.88
C CYS A 60 15.56 6.78 -33.70
N ASP A 61 14.34 6.79 -33.18
CA ASP A 61 13.20 7.38 -33.87
C ASP A 61 12.97 8.87 -33.51
N ARG A 62 11.81 9.43 -33.87
CA ARG A 62 11.49 10.84 -33.60
C ARG A 62 11.11 11.14 -32.15
N TYR A 63 10.92 10.12 -31.33
CA TYR A 63 10.57 10.18 -29.91
C TYR A 63 11.75 9.80 -29.03
N ASP A 64 12.96 9.81 -29.61
CA ASP A 64 14.19 9.38 -28.96
C ASP A 64 14.10 7.94 -28.41
N ILE A 65 13.35 7.07 -29.08
CA ILE A 65 13.25 5.64 -28.78
C ILE A 65 14.36 4.92 -29.52
N PHE A 66 15.22 4.22 -28.78
CA PHE A 66 16.29 3.39 -29.32
C PHE A 66 15.76 2.00 -29.64
N SER A 67 16.08 1.49 -30.84
CA SER A 67 15.68 0.15 -31.28
C SER A 67 16.77 -0.88 -31.04
N GLY A 68 16.40 -2.15 -30.91
CA GLY A 68 17.35 -3.23 -30.71
C GLY A 68 18.39 -3.36 -31.84
N GLU A 69 19.62 -3.69 -31.44
CA GLU A 69 20.84 -3.62 -32.26
C GLU A 69 20.97 -4.77 -33.25
N GLN A 70 20.44 -5.94 -32.90
CA GLN A 70 20.53 -7.16 -33.69
C GLN A 70 19.22 -7.41 -34.46
N ASP A 71 19.33 -7.97 -35.68
CA ASP A 71 18.19 -8.25 -36.57
C ASP A 71 17.05 -9.06 -35.93
N PHE A 72 17.32 -9.85 -34.89
CA PHE A 72 16.29 -10.62 -34.18
C PHE A 72 15.55 -9.81 -33.11
N TYR A 73 16.14 -8.71 -32.64
CA TYR A 73 15.67 -7.88 -31.53
C TYR A 73 15.24 -6.48 -31.99
N TRP A 74 15.10 -6.26 -33.30
CA TRP A 74 14.82 -4.95 -33.91
C TRP A 74 13.57 -4.24 -33.36
N SER A 75 12.58 -4.98 -32.86
CA SER A 75 11.36 -4.43 -32.25
C SER A 75 11.53 -4.01 -30.79
N ALA A 76 12.59 -4.47 -30.11
CA ALA A 76 12.87 -4.07 -28.73
C ALA A 76 13.11 -2.56 -28.67
N GLN A 77 12.46 -1.90 -27.72
CA GLN A 77 12.49 -0.44 -27.57
C GLN A 77 12.94 -0.01 -26.17
N VAL A 78 13.71 1.07 -26.10
CA VAL A 78 14.16 1.67 -24.83
C VAL A 78 14.28 3.18 -24.98
N ASN A 79 13.91 3.92 -23.94
CA ASN A 79 14.24 5.35 -23.80
C ASN A 79 15.30 5.56 -22.73
N ILE A 80 16.15 6.57 -22.95
CA ILE A 80 17.17 7.00 -22.00
C ILE A 80 16.81 8.39 -21.50
N PHE A 81 16.97 8.60 -20.18
CA PHE A 81 16.66 9.85 -19.51
C PHE A 81 17.85 10.34 -18.69
N GLY A 82 17.96 11.64 -18.51
CA GLY A 82 18.88 12.27 -17.57
C GLY A 82 18.11 13.11 -16.55
N LYS A 83 18.43 12.95 -15.27
CA LYS A 83 17.92 13.79 -14.18
C LYS A 83 18.92 14.89 -13.89
N TYR A 84 18.44 16.12 -13.75
CA TYR A 84 19.27 17.30 -13.52
C TYR A 84 18.88 18.02 -12.23
N ASP A 85 19.89 18.52 -11.51
CA ASP A 85 19.67 19.43 -10.39
C ASP A 85 19.33 20.86 -10.86
N ASP A 86 18.97 21.74 -9.91
CA ASP A 86 18.66 23.16 -10.19
C ASP A 86 19.83 23.94 -10.84
N ALA A 87 21.06 23.45 -10.71
CA ALA A 87 22.25 24.03 -11.32
C ALA A 87 22.51 23.51 -12.74
N GLY A 88 21.71 22.54 -13.20
CA GLY A 88 21.82 21.91 -14.52
C GLY A 88 22.89 20.83 -14.59
N ASN A 89 23.36 20.29 -13.47
CA ASN A 89 24.27 19.15 -13.46
C ASN A 89 23.46 17.86 -13.62
N LEU A 90 23.96 16.93 -14.43
CA LEU A 90 23.41 15.58 -14.52
C LEU A 90 23.72 14.84 -13.21
N ILE A 91 22.69 14.34 -12.53
CA ILE A 91 22.80 13.66 -11.24
C ILE A 91 22.31 12.20 -11.27
N SER A 92 21.58 11.79 -12.30
CA SER A 92 21.14 10.41 -12.47
C SER A 92 20.80 10.14 -13.94
N LEU A 93 20.85 8.86 -14.31
CA LEU A 93 20.40 8.36 -15.60
C LEU A 93 19.23 7.40 -15.40
N GLY A 94 18.25 7.46 -16.29
CA GLY A 94 17.10 6.56 -16.33
C GLY A 94 17.12 5.75 -17.61
N VAL A 95 16.82 4.47 -17.52
CA VAL A 95 16.68 3.56 -18.66
C VAL A 95 15.31 2.90 -18.54
N CYS A 96 14.41 3.19 -19.48
CA CYS A 96 13.05 2.65 -19.49
C CYS A 96 12.85 1.73 -20.69
N TYR A 97 12.77 0.43 -20.44
CA TYR A 97 12.45 -0.56 -21.46
C TYR A 97 10.95 -0.59 -21.73
N TRP A 98 10.59 -0.74 -23.00
CA TRP A 98 9.20 -0.85 -23.42
C TRP A 98 8.70 -2.28 -23.28
N GLY A 99 7.42 -2.41 -22.90
CA GLY A 99 6.68 -3.65 -23.03
C GLY A 99 6.28 -3.92 -24.48
N THR A 100 5.55 -5.01 -24.70
CA THR A 100 5.02 -5.43 -26.00
C THR A 100 4.16 -4.33 -26.62
N GLY A 101 4.55 -3.83 -27.80
CA GLY A 101 3.81 -2.78 -28.49
C GLY A 101 4.69 -1.81 -29.27
N ASP A 102 4.18 -0.61 -29.47
CA ASP A 102 4.89 0.53 -30.08
C ASP A 102 4.09 1.80 -29.76
N VAL A 103 4.60 2.96 -30.19
CA VAL A 103 3.84 4.19 -30.25
C VAL A 103 2.54 3.96 -31.03
N ILE A 104 1.40 4.40 -30.49
CA ILE A 104 0.06 4.03 -31.00
C ILE A 104 -0.13 4.37 -32.49
N ASP A 105 0.43 5.49 -32.94
CA ASP A 105 0.34 5.98 -34.32
C ASP A 105 1.55 5.59 -35.20
N SER A 106 2.43 4.70 -34.72
CA SER A 106 3.58 4.23 -35.48
C SER A 106 3.15 3.35 -36.66
N PRO A 107 3.72 3.54 -37.87
CA PRO A 107 3.43 2.69 -39.03
C PRO A 107 3.92 1.25 -38.83
N THR A 108 4.88 1.02 -37.92
CA THR A 108 5.43 -0.31 -37.60
C THR A 108 4.77 -0.95 -36.39
N ASN A 109 3.79 -0.31 -35.75
CA ASN A 109 3.18 -0.79 -34.51
C ASN A 109 2.73 -2.27 -34.59
N SER A 110 2.03 -2.63 -35.65
CA SER A 110 1.58 -4.01 -35.84
C SER A 110 2.72 -5.00 -36.05
N GLU A 111 3.83 -4.59 -36.67
CA GLU A 111 5.00 -5.44 -36.91
C GLU A 111 5.84 -5.60 -35.63
N ASN A 112 6.04 -4.51 -34.87
CA ASN A 112 6.71 -4.53 -33.57
C ASN A 112 5.95 -5.43 -32.59
N THR A 113 4.66 -5.17 -32.40
CA THR A 113 3.80 -5.97 -31.50
C THR A 113 3.87 -7.46 -31.82
N GLN A 114 3.91 -7.84 -33.10
CA GLN A 114 4.03 -9.25 -33.51
C GLN A 114 5.38 -9.85 -33.14
N MET A 115 6.48 -9.11 -33.32
CA MET A 115 7.81 -9.57 -32.96
C MET A 115 7.98 -9.62 -31.43
N ASP A 116 7.48 -8.63 -30.71
CA ASP A 116 7.50 -8.62 -29.25
C ASP A 116 6.68 -9.79 -28.69
N THR A 117 5.54 -10.12 -29.28
CA THR A 117 4.77 -11.33 -28.93
C THR A 117 5.61 -12.60 -29.13
N ILE A 118 6.50 -12.64 -30.12
CA ILE A 118 7.44 -13.76 -30.30
C ILE A 118 8.47 -13.75 -29.17
N HIS A 119 9.01 -12.59 -28.79
CA HIS A 119 9.92 -12.47 -27.63
C HIS A 119 9.24 -12.87 -26.33
N ASP A 120 7.98 -12.49 -26.11
CA ASP A 120 7.15 -12.89 -24.96
C ASP A 120 7.08 -14.41 -24.84
N LEU A 121 6.77 -15.11 -25.94
CA LEU A 121 6.75 -16.57 -25.96
C LEU A 121 8.13 -17.18 -25.67
N LEU A 122 9.20 -16.52 -26.13
CA LEU A 122 10.57 -16.98 -25.93
C LEU A 122 11.10 -16.70 -24.51
N THR A 123 10.47 -15.82 -23.71
CA THR A 123 10.79 -15.66 -22.29
C THR A 123 10.69 -16.98 -21.52
N THR A 124 9.85 -17.89 -21.99
CA THR A 124 9.66 -19.23 -21.44
C THR A 124 10.79 -20.22 -21.76
N ILE A 125 11.73 -19.83 -22.62
CA ILE A 125 12.89 -20.65 -23.00
C ILE A 125 14.08 -20.30 -22.11
N ASP A 126 14.59 -21.31 -21.40
CA ASP A 126 15.74 -21.18 -20.51
C ASP A 126 16.90 -20.38 -21.13
N GLY A 127 17.31 -19.32 -20.44
CA GLY A 127 18.43 -18.45 -20.82
C GLY A 127 18.11 -17.33 -21.81
N PHE A 128 16.91 -17.31 -22.40
CA PHE A 128 16.49 -16.19 -23.27
C PHE A 128 16.41 -14.89 -22.47
N ALA A 129 15.65 -14.88 -21.37
CA ALA A 129 15.51 -13.72 -20.50
C ALA A 129 16.89 -13.20 -20.03
N ASN A 130 17.82 -14.10 -19.67
CA ASN A 130 19.15 -13.72 -19.16
C ASN A 130 20.02 -12.97 -20.16
N THR A 131 19.79 -13.17 -21.46
CA THR A 131 20.63 -12.61 -22.54
C THR A 131 19.89 -11.60 -23.42
N TYR A 132 18.59 -11.39 -23.18
CA TYR A 132 17.75 -10.51 -23.98
C TYR A 132 18.35 -9.11 -24.13
N VAL A 133 18.64 -8.43 -23.01
CA VAL A 133 19.14 -7.04 -23.05
C VAL A 133 20.57 -6.96 -23.59
N GLU A 134 21.45 -7.91 -23.26
CA GLU A 134 22.80 -7.92 -23.83
C GLU A 134 22.76 -8.03 -25.36
N ASN A 135 21.83 -8.82 -25.89
CA ASN A 135 21.67 -8.97 -27.34
C ASN A 135 20.94 -7.79 -28.00
N ALA A 136 19.96 -7.19 -27.30
CA ALA A 136 19.17 -6.09 -27.84
C ALA A 136 19.88 -4.74 -27.74
N PHE A 137 20.60 -4.46 -26.65
CA PHE A 137 21.09 -3.11 -26.30
C PHE A 137 22.54 -3.09 -25.78
N GLY A 138 23.36 -4.06 -26.18
CA GLY A 138 24.72 -4.22 -25.66
C GLY A 138 25.64 -3.02 -25.93
N GLU A 139 25.63 -2.49 -27.16
CA GLU A 139 26.43 -1.31 -27.56
C GLU A 139 25.87 -0.02 -26.95
N LEU A 140 24.55 0.14 -26.90
CA LEU A 140 23.86 1.26 -26.28
C LEU A 140 24.21 1.37 -24.80
N LEU A 141 24.10 0.26 -24.05
CA LEU A 141 24.44 0.25 -22.62
C LEU A 141 25.95 0.38 -22.38
N SER A 142 26.80 -0.08 -23.30
CA SER A 142 28.23 0.25 -23.25
C SER A 142 28.49 1.75 -23.45
N THR A 143 27.75 2.38 -24.36
CA THR A 143 27.83 3.82 -24.65
C THR A 143 27.34 4.63 -23.45
N LEU A 144 26.22 4.22 -22.84
CA LEU A 144 25.65 4.87 -21.67
C LEU A 144 26.58 4.79 -20.45
N ALA A 145 27.23 3.66 -20.22
CA ALA A 145 28.21 3.51 -19.13
C ALA A 145 29.38 4.50 -19.30
N ASN A 146 29.90 4.64 -20.52
CA ASN A 146 30.94 5.62 -20.83
C ASN A 146 30.43 7.07 -20.67
N TYR A 147 29.18 7.34 -21.06
CA TYR A 147 28.55 8.65 -20.87
C TYR A 147 28.40 9.00 -19.38
N ALA A 148 27.95 8.05 -18.55
CA ALA A 148 27.86 8.19 -17.10
C ALA A 148 29.22 8.54 -16.48
N ILE A 149 30.25 7.73 -16.77
CA ILE A 149 31.62 7.94 -16.28
C ILE A 149 32.15 9.33 -16.68
N LYS A 150 31.91 9.75 -17.92
CA LYS A 150 32.34 11.06 -18.42
C LYS A 150 31.68 12.23 -17.68
N ASN A 151 30.47 12.03 -17.17
CA ASN A 151 29.73 13.00 -16.37
C ASN A 151 29.94 12.82 -14.85
N GLY A 152 30.83 11.92 -14.44
CA GLY A 152 31.16 11.72 -13.02
C GLY A 152 30.18 10.85 -12.25
N LEU A 153 29.32 10.09 -12.95
CA LEU A 153 28.36 9.17 -12.36
C LEU A 153 28.90 7.73 -12.31
N GLY A 154 28.48 6.99 -11.28
CA GLY A 154 28.67 5.56 -11.11
C GLY A 154 27.47 4.75 -11.61
N GLY A 155 27.52 3.43 -11.42
CA GLY A 155 26.40 2.55 -11.73
C GLY A 155 25.21 2.77 -10.79
N GLU A 156 25.52 3.12 -9.54
CA GLU A 156 24.56 3.44 -8.47
C GLU A 156 23.69 4.67 -8.78
N ASP A 157 24.08 5.50 -9.74
CA ASP A 157 23.33 6.68 -10.20
C ASP A 157 22.40 6.36 -11.39
N VAL A 158 22.31 5.09 -11.79
CA VAL A 158 21.47 4.63 -12.90
C VAL A 158 20.24 3.90 -12.36
N LEU A 159 19.08 4.29 -12.86
CA LEU A 159 17.79 3.65 -12.61
C LEU A 159 17.34 2.90 -13.87
N PHE A 160 17.10 1.59 -13.74
CA PHE A 160 16.45 0.77 -14.74
C PHE A 160 14.99 0.52 -14.34
N SER A 161 14.09 0.78 -15.28
CA SER A 161 12.68 0.40 -15.14
C SER A 161 12.07 -0.01 -16.48
N GLY A 162 10.82 -0.44 -16.43
CA GLY A 162 10.05 -0.90 -17.57
C GLY A 162 8.89 -1.74 -17.10
N MET A 163 7.83 -1.78 -17.91
CA MET A 163 6.62 -2.55 -17.64
C MET A 163 6.52 -3.78 -18.56
N SER A 164 5.95 -4.89 -18.08
CA SER A 164 5.65 -6.08 -18.91
C SER A 164 6.94 -6.73 -19.46
N LEU A 165 7.05 -6.94 -20.78
CA LEU A 165 8.30 -7.32 -21.44
C LEU A 165 9.47 -6.37 -21.09
N GLY A 166 9.18 -5.08 -20.85
CA GLY A 166 10.15 -4.12 -20.34
C GLY A 166 10.60 -4.43 -18.91
N GLY A 167 9.68 -4.90 -18.05
CA GLY A 167 10.01 -5.39 -16.72
C GLY A 167 10.85 -6.67 -16.78
N MET A 168 10.61 -7.56 -17.76
CA MET A 168 11.51 -8.69 -18.06
C MET A 168 12.91 -8.18 -18.44
N ALA A 169 13.01 -7.15 -19.28
CA ALA A 169 14.28 -6.54 -19.66
C ALA A 169 15.02 -5.90 -18.46
N VAL A 170 14.33 -5.36 -17.46
CA VAL A 170 14.96 -4.93 -16.20
C VAL A 170 15.64 -6.10 -15.49
N ASN A 171 14.92 -7.21 -15.30
CA ASN A 171 15.49 -8.44 -14.71
C ASN A 171 16.64 -9.02 -15.56
N SER A 172 16.51 -8.98 -16.89
CA SER A 172 17.57 -9.35 -17.85
C SER A 172 18.85 -8.53 -17.63
N THR A 173 18.70 -7.22 -17.46
CA THR A 173 19.83 -6.30 -17.26
C THR A 173 20.56 -6.58 -15.96
N ALA A 174 19.82 -6.81 -14.87
CA ALA A 174 20.39 -7.18 -13.58
C ALA A 174 21.19 -8.49 -13.67
N MET A 175 20.60 -9.54 -14.25
CA MET A 175 21.27 -10.83 -14.47
C MET A 175 22.52 -10.69 -15.36
N ALA A 176 22.43 -9.95 -16.47
CA ALA A 176 23.56 -9.73 -17.37
C ALA A 176 24.70 -8.98 -16.68
N SER A 177 24.38 -7.92 -15.91
CA SER A 177 25.40 -7.15 -15.19
C SER A 177 26.08 -7.95 -14.08
N ALA A 178 25.31 -8.73 -13.31
CA ALA A 178 25.83 -9.68 -12.32
C ALA A 178 26.74 -10.74 -12.97
N ASN A 179 26.48 -11.09 -14.24
CA ASN A 179 27.30 -12.01 -15.03
C ASN A 179 28.47 -11.35 -15.77
N GLY A 180 28.78 -10.09 -15.48
CA GLY A 180 29.96 -9.39 -16.01
C GLY A 180 29.73 -8.55 -17.27
N ALA A 181 28.49 -8.48 -17.80
CA ALA A 181 28.17 -7.57 -18.89
C ALA A 181 28.50 -6.13 -18.50
N TRP A 182 29.00 -5.35 -19.47
CA TRP A 182 29.45 -3.97 -19.29
C TRP A 182 30.50 -3.79 -18.18
N ASN A 183 31.34 -4.81 -17.96
CA ASN A 183 32.32 -4.86 -16.85
C ASN A 183 31.67 -4.66 -15.47
N SER A 184 30.43 -5.13 -15.31
CA SER A 184 29.64 -4.98 -14.07
C SER A 184 29.40 -3.53 -13.66
N PHE A 185 29.48 -2.57 -14.60
CA PHE A 185 29.24 -1.16 -14.31
C PHE A 185 27.87 -0.94 -13.65
N TYR A 186 26.84 -1.64 -14.11
CA TYR A 186 25.47 -1.50 -13.60
C TYR A 186 25.17 -2.37 -12.37
N GLU A 187 26.13 -3.11 -11.82
CA GLU A 187 25.86 -4.08 -10.74
C GLU A 187 25.21 -3.46 -9.49
N ASN A 188 25.46 -2.17 -9.24
CA ASN A 188 24.91 -1.40 -8.12
C ASN A 188 23.76 -0.45 -8.53
N ALA A 189 23.33 -0.47 -9.79
CA ALA A 189 22.21 0.32 -10.28
C ALA A 189 20.90 -0.04 -9.56
N ASP A 190 19.92 0.86 -9.64
CA ASP A 190 18.58 0.59 -9.15
C ASP A 190 17.75 -0.12 -10.22
N TYR A 191 17.05 -1.18 -9.83
CA TYR A 191 16.27 -2.03 -10.73
C TYR A 191 14.84 -2.15 -10.19
N ILE A 192 13.92 -1.40 -10.80
CA ILE A 192 12.50 -1.39 -10.45
C ILE A 192 11.71 -1.94 -11.65
N ALA A 193 11.33 -3.21 -11.60
CA ALA A 193 10.59 -3.87 -12.68
C ALA A 193 9.08 -3.81 -12.40
N ILE A 194 8.28 -3.34 -13.35
CA ILE A 194 6.82 -3.24 -13.21
C ILE A 194 6.17 -4.37 -14.02
N SER A 195 5.26 -5.12 -13.41
CA SER A 195 4.53 -6.23 -14.03
C SER A 195 5.45 -7.17 -14.84
N SER A 196 6.57 -7.59 -14.25
CA SER A 196 7.48 -8.51 -14.93
C SER A 196 6.91 -9.94 -14.92
N PRO A 197 6.97 -10.67 -16.04
CA PRO A 197 6.67 -12.09 -16.07
C PRO A 197 7.75 -12.96 -15.41
N VAL A 198 8.96 -12.44 -15.21
CA VAL A 198 10.13 -13.16 -14.68
C VAL A 198 10.70 -12.46 -13.47
N GLN A 199 11.58 -13.16 -12.75
CA GLN A 199 12.34 -12.60 -11.65
C GLN A 199 13.82 -12.96 -11.80
N ASN A 200 14.69 -12.02 -11.43
CA ASN A 200 16.13 -12.21 -11.42
C ASN A 200 16.50 -13.41 -10.52
N THR A 201 17.20 -14.38 -11.11
CA THR A 201 17.58 -15.63 -10.41
C THR A 201 19.01 -15.62 -9.88
N PHE A 202 19.77 -14.53 -10.12
CA PHE A 202 21.20 -14.47 -9.76
C PHE A 202 21.44 -13.74 -8.44
N ASP A 203 20.62 -12.75 -8.11
CA ASP A 203 20.64 -12.01 -6.86
C ASP A 203 19.26 -11.38 -6.57
N ASP A 204 19.15 -10.67 -5.44
CA ASP A 204 17.94 -10.05 -4.90
C ASP A 204 17.80 -8.57 -5.29
N LYS A 205 18.58 -8.09 -6.27
CA LYS A 205 18.68 -6.65 -6.56
C LYS A 205 17.50 -6.05 -7.31
N VAL A 206 16.53 -6.84 -7.78
CA VAL A 206 15.39 -6.29 -8.52
C VAL A 206 14.18 -6.23 -7.60
N LEU A 207 13.57 -5.05 -7.44
CA LEU A 207 12.23 -4.96 -6.88
C LEU A 207 11.23 -5.17 -8.02
N ASN A 208 10.50 -6.28 -7.97
CA ASN A 208 9.41 -6.57 -8.89
C ASN A 208 8.11 -6.07 -8.26
N ILE A 209 7.46 -5.10 -8.90
CA ILE A 209 6.18 -4.52 -8.47
C ILE A 209 5.13 -4.95 -9.48
N GLY A 210 4.06 -5.56 -9.02
CA GLY A 210 2.97 -6.01 -9.88
C GLY A 210 1.72 -6.27 -9.07
N CYS A 211 0.59 -6.38 -9.76
CA CYS A 211 -0.68 -6.68 -9.12
C CYS A 211 -0.97 -8.18 -9.18
N GLU A 212 -1.49 -8.78 -8.12
CA GLU A 212 -1.85 -10.21 -8.11
C GLU A 212 -2.93 -10.54 -9.16
N ASN A 213 -3.79 -9.57 -9.47
CA ASN A 213 -4.83 -9.67 -10.48
C ASN A 213 -4.35 -9.28 -11.90
N ASP A 214 -3.04 -9.17 -12.10
CA ASP A 214 -2.40 -9.03 -13.41
C ASP A 214 -1.89 -10.41 -13.89
N PRO A 215 -2.43 -10.96 -15.00
CA PRO A 215 -2.10 -12.31 -15.44
C PRO A 215 -0.71 -12.43 -16.10
N VAL A 216 0.03 -11.32 -16.25
CA VAL A 216 1.43 -11.34 -16.72
C VAL A 216 2.39 -11.39 -15.54
N TYR A 217 2.07 -10.67 -14.47
CA TYR A 217 2.96 -10.52 -13.33
C TYR A 217 3.19 -11.87 -12.62
N ARG A 218 4.46 -12.23 -12.41
CA ARG A 218 4.84 -13.53 -11.80
C ARG A 218 4.34 -14.78 -12.54
N VAL A 219 4.00 -14.66 -13.83
CA VAL A 219 3.52 -15.82 -14.59
C VAL A 219 4.57 -16.95 -14.69
N LEU A 220 5.86 -16.62 -14.59
CA LEU A 220 6.96 -17.58 -14.48
C LEU A 220 7.54 -17.58 -13.05
N ASP A 221 8.01 -18.76 -12.61
CA ASP A 221 8.77 -18.94 -11.37
C ASP A 221 10.27 -18.78 -11.69
N GLY A 222 10.83 -17.63 -11.31
CA GLY A 222 12.11 -17.15 -11.80
C GLY A 222 12.04 -16.91 -13.31
N THR A 223 12.47 -17.89 -14.09
CA THR A 223 12.39 -17.86 -15.57
C THR A 223 11.72 -19.11 -16.15
N HIS A 224 11.05 -19.91 -15.31
CA HIS A 224 10.54 -21.23 -15.71
C HIS A 224 9.01 -21.28 -15.73
N ILE A 225 8.47 -21.99 -16.72
CA ILE A 225 7.04 -22.35 -16.73
C ILE A 225 6.76 -23.35 -15.61
N THR A 226 5.74 -23.07 -14.81
CA THR A 226 5.12 -23.99 -13.86
C THR A 226 3.70 -24.34 -14.33
N PHE A 227 3.28 -25.59 -14.15
CA PHE A 227 1.95 -26.05 -14.54
C PHE A 227 1.17 -26.53 -13.31
N PRO A 228 -0.07 -26.06 -13.09
CA PRO A 228 -0.88 -25.23 -14.00
C PRO A 228 -0.64 -23.72 -13.91
N ASP A 229 0.19 -23.26 -12.97
CA ASP A 229 0.21 -21.87 -12.50
C ASP A 229 0.48 -20.86 -13.62
N SER A 230 1.50 -21.06 -14.48
CA SER A 230 1.79 -20.16 -15.61
C SER A 230 0.68 -20.01 -16.66
N LEU A 231 -0.41 -20.78 -16.57
CA LEU A 231 -1.58 -20.65 -17.46
C LEU A 231 -2.82 -20.11 -16.75
N LEU A 232 -2.87 -20.16 -15.42
CA LEU A 232 -4.04 -19.83 -14.60
C LEU A 232 -3.63 -18.80 -13.53
N ALA A 233 -4.15 -18.92 -12.31
CA ALA A 233 -3.67 -18.15 -11.17
C ALA A 233 -2.28 -18.63 -10.74
N HIS A 234 -1.37 -17.68 -10.53
CA HIS A 234 0.04 -17.90 -10.20
C HIS A 234 0.47 -16.92 -9.09
N ASP A 235 -0.20 -17.01 -7.96
CA ASP A 235 -0.04 -16.04 -6.86
C ASP A 235 0.91 -16.51 -5.74
N THR A 236 1.68 -17.58 -5.98
CA THR A 236 2.67 -18.05 -5.01
C THR A 236 3.65 -16.92 -4.67
N PRO A 237 3.82 -16.56 -3.38
CA PRO A 237 4.67 -15.44 -2.99
C PRO A 237 6.13 -15.62 -3.42
N GLN A 238 6.75 -14.52 -3.84
CA GLN A 238 8.16 -14.49 -4.24
C GLN A 238 8.93 -13.41 -3.49
N GLU A 239 10.14 -13.73 -3.05
CA GLU A 239 10.94 -12.88 -2.15
C GLU A 239 11.37 -11.54 -2.74
N THR A 240 11.33 -11.33 -4.06
CA THR A 240 11.68 -10.05 -4.70
C THR A 240 10.46 -9.28 -5.20
N CYS A 241 9.27 -9.80 -4.92
CA CYS A 241 8.00 -9.30 -5.42
C CYS A 241 7.22 -8.57 -4.34
N VAL A 242 6.47 -7.55 -4.74
CA VAL A 242 5.26 -7.13 -4.03
C VAL A 242 4.19 -8.16 -4.36
N ASN A 243 3.69 -8.88 -3.36
CA ASN A 243 2.88 -10.07 -3.61
C ASN A 243 1.37 -9.79 -3.63
N ASN A 244 0.89 -8.89 -2.76
CA ASN A 244 -0.54 -8.74 -2.43
C ASN A 244 -1.08 -7.35 -2.78
N LEU A 245 -0.78 -6.86 -4.00
CA LEU A 245 -1.28 -5.60 -4.52
C LEU A 245 -2.41 -5.84 -5.52
N VAL A 246 -3.53 -5.15 -5.37
CA VAL A 246 -4.70 -5.28 -6.26
C VAL A 246 -5.06 -3.93 -6.87
N MET A 247 -5.17 -3.88 -8.19
CA MET A 247 -5.87 -2.78 -8.87
C MET A 247 -7.34 -3.14 -8.99
N PHE A 248 -8.16 -2.55 -8.13
CA PHE A 248 -9.60 -2.77 -8.06
C PHE A 248 -10.31 -2.02 -9.20
N ASN A 249 -10.34 -2.64 -10.38
CA ASN A 249 -10.98 -2.12 -11.58
C ASN A 249 -12.33 -2.80 -11.86
N ASP A 250 -13.06 -2.29 -12.86
CA ASP A 250 -14.38 -2.79 -13.28
C ASP A 250 -14.41 -4.30 -13.53
N PHE A 251 -13.33 -4.85 -14.08
CA PHE A 251 -13.24 -6.27 -14.42
C PHE A 251 -13.06 -7.13 -13.17
N TYR A 252 -12.19 -6.72 -12.24
CA TYR A 252 -11.99 -7.42 -10.96
C TYR A 252 -13.27 -7.42 -10.11
N ALA A 253 -13.99 -6.30 -10.10
CA ALA A 253 -15.25 -6.15 -9.39
C ALA A 253 -16.42 -6.97 -9.98
N ALA A 254 -16.35 -7.33 -11.27
CA ALA A 254 -17.46 -7.97 -11.98
C ALA A 254 -17.81 -9.35 -11.39
N SER A 255 -19.09 -9.57 -11.07
CA SER A 255 -19.54 -10.84 -10.47
C SER A 255 -19.43 -12.06 -11.39
N ASP A 256 -19.33 -11.85 -12.70
CA ASP A 256 -19.17 -12.90 -13.73
C ASP A 256 -17.71 -13.17 -14.11
N PHE A 257 -16.76 -12.44 -13.51
CA PHE A 257 -15.34 -12.75 -13.60
C PHE A 257 -15.04 -14.07 -12.88
N THR A 258 -14.92 -15.14 -13.68
CA THR A 258 -14.90 -16.54 -13.21
C THR A 258 -13.68 -17.33 -13.67
N ILE A 259 -12.83 -16.77 -14.55
CA ILE A 259 -11.60 -17.41 -15.03
C ILE A 259 -10.50 -16.36 -15.13
N PHE A 260 -9.41 -16.57 -14.40
CA PHE A 260 -8.17 -15.81 -14.53
C PHE A 260 -7.12 -16.64 -15.29
N SER A 261 -6.56 -16.07 -16.36
CA SER A 261 -5.59 -16.73 -17.23
C SER A 261 -4.89 -15.72 -18.13
N ILE A 262 -3.59 -15.90 -18.33
CA ILE A 262 -2.81 -15.14 -19.34
C ILE A 262 -3.36 -15.29 -20.76
N ALA A 263 -4.04 -16.40 -21.09
CA ALA A 263 -4.68 -16.59 -22.40
C ALA A 263 -6.01 -15.80 -22.57
N GLY A 264 -6.53 -15.19 -21.50
CA GLY A 264 -7.84 -14.56 -21.46
C GLY A 264 -7.91 -13.14 -22.00
N MET A 265 -6.94 -12.69 -22.81
CA MET A 265 -6.86 -11.32 -23.34
C MET A 265 -8.16 -10.87 -24.04
N MET A 266 -8.82 -11.77 -24.80
CA MET A 266 -10.08 -11.46 -25.48
C MET A 266 -11.30 -11.35 -24.56
N TRP A 267 -11.18 -11.74 -23.29
CA TRP A 267 -12.28 -11.76 -22.33
C TRP A 267 -12.09 -10.77 -21.17
N GLY A 268 -11.08 -9.89 -21.24
CA GLY A 268 -10.88 -8.80 -20.27
C GLY A 268 -9.90 -9.10 -19.12
N THR A 269 -9.38 -10.31 -19.00
CA THR A 269 -8.45 -10.70 -17.90
C THR A 269 -7.18 -9.85 -17.79
N TRP A 270 -6.76 -9.24 -18.90
CA TRP A 270 -5.62 -8.32 -18.94
C TRP A 270 -5.96 -6.91 -18.44
N ALA A 271 -7.15 -6.67 -17.91
CA ALA A 271 -7.50 -5.39 -17.29
C ALA A 271 -6.56 -5.04 -16.12
N GLY A 272 -6.07 -6.03 -15.37
CA GLY A 272 -5.04 -5.83 -14.34
C GLY A 272 -3.66 -5.49 -14.90
N HIS A 273 -3.43 -5.65 -16.21
CA HIS A 273 -2.17 -5.33 -16.91
C HIS A 273 -2.19 -3.93 -17.56
N ASN A 274 -3.05 -3.02 -17.08
CA ASN A 274 -3.20 -1.68 -17.67
C ASN A 274 -2.08 -0.73 -17.24
N ALA A 275 -1.31 -0.22 -18.19
CA ALA A 275 -0.15 0.64 -17.91
C ALA A 275 -0.48 1.97 -17.22
N ALA A 276 -1.65 2.57 -17.50
CA ALA A 276 -2.09 3.78 -16.80
C ALA A 276 -2.44 3.49 -15.34
N ASP A 277 -3.12 2.36 -15.09
CA ASP A 277 -3.50 1.97 -13.73
C ASP A 277 -2.28 1.63 -12.87
N TYR A 278 -1.22 1.07 -13.45
CA TYR A 278 0.06 0.93 -12.77
C TYR A 278 0.69 2.28 -12.40
N VAL A 279 0.79 3.20 -13.36
CA VAL A 279 1.42 4.51 -13.09
C VAL A 279 0.64 5.30 -12.02
N GLU A 280 -0.69 5.38 -12.16
CA GLU A 280 -1.50 6.17 -11.23
C GLU A 280 -1.76 5.44 -9.91
N GLY A 281 -2.09 4.15 -9.95
CA GLY A 281 -2.36 3.37 -8.75
C GLY A 281 -1.13 3.25 -7.84
N LEU A 282 0.08 3.07 -8.41
CA LEU A 282 1.30 3.05 -7.60
C LEU A 282 1.62 4.43 -7.00
N LYS A 283 1.28 5.54 -7.68
CA LYS A 283 1.37 6.87 -7.06
C LYS A 283 0.37 7.04 -5.91
N THR A 284 -0.84 6.51 -6.04
CA THR A 284 -1.83 6.50 -4.94
C THR A 284 -1.26 5.80 -3.71
N VAL A 285 -0.59 4.65 -3.89
CA VAL A 285 0.12 3.97 -2.79
C VAL A 285 1.22 4.86 -2.21
N LEU A 286 2.02 5.53 -3.06
CA LEU A 286 3.06 6.46 -2.61
C LEU A 286 2.49 7.71 -1.91
N SER A 287 1.28 8.16 -2.19
CA SER A 287 0.68 9.32 -1.52
C SER A 287 -0.04 8.97 -0.22
N SER A 288 -0.33 7.69 0.00
CA SER A 288 -1.07 7.23 1.19
C SER A 288 -0.41 7.66 2.49
N GLN A 289 -1.24 8.09 3.44
CA GLN A 289 -0.84 8.44 4.80
C GLN A 289 -0.44 7.20 5.62
N THR A 290 -0.92 6.01 5.23
CA THR A 290 -0.59 4.74 5.87
C THR A 290 0.58 4.01 5.22
N TYR A 291 1.23 4.59 4.20
CA TYR A 291 2.34 3.97 3.49
C TYR A 291 3.43 3.41 4.42
N ASN A 292 3.79 4.15 5.47
CA ASN A 292 4.86 3.74 6.39
C ASN A 292 4.48 2.56 7.29
N PHE A 293 3.19 2.18 7.35
CA PHE A 293 2.68 1.03 8.09
C PHE A 293 2.50 -0.20 7.20
N THR A 294 2.71 -0.05 5.90
CA THR A 294 2.75 -1.20 5.00
C THR A 294 4.08 -1.94 5.14
N ASP A 295 4.11 -3.16 4.63
CA ASP A 295 5.28 -3.94 4.29
C ASP A 295 5.10 -4.57 2.91
N ARG A 296 6.13 -5.25 2.41
CA ARG A 296 6.15 -5.77 1.04
C ARG A 296 5.08 -6.83 0.75
N ASP A 297 4.59 -7.49 1.79
CA ASP A 297 3.54 -8.50 1.72
C ASP A 297 2.20 -7.99 2.30
N SER A 298 2.08 -6.70 2.59
CA SER A 298 0.80 -6.10 2.96
C SER A 298 -0.23 -6.23 1.84
N THR A 299 -1.46 -6.55 2.21
CA THR A 299 -2.59 -6.53 1.28
C THR A 299 -2.99 -5.09 1.01
N VAL A 300 -2.76 -4.62 -0.22
CA VAL A 300 -3.09 -3.25 -0.65
C VAL A 300 -4.05 -3.29 -1.83
N ILE A 301 -5.22 -2.68 -1.65
CA ILE A 301 -6.28 -2.61 -2.66
C ILE A 301 -6.41 -1.16 -3.11
N VAL A 302 -6.27 -0.89 -4.41
CA VAL A 302 -6.30 0.47 -4.96
C VAL A 302 -7.49 0.65 -5.90
N SER A 303 -8.36 1.62 -5.63
CA SER A 303 -9.52 1.96 -6.46
C SER A 303 -9.10 2.46 -7.84
N ARG A 304 -9.38 1.68 -8.89
CA ARG A 304 -9.14 2.03 -10.31
C ARG A 304 -10.39 1.82 -11.16
N MET A 305 -11.57 1.99 -10.56
CA MET A 305 -12.84 1.82 -11.26
C MET A 305 -13.14 2.99 -12.20
N SER A 306 -13.89 2.70 -13.26
CA SER A 306 -14.53 3.72 -14.08
C SER A 306 -15.56 4.52 -13.26
N ASP A 307 -15.85 5.74 -13.72
CA ASP A 307 -16.84 6.61 -13.06
C ASP A 307 -18.22 5.94 -12.92
N GLU A 308 -18.61 5.11 -13.90
CA GLU A 308 -19.90 4.40 -13.85
C GLU A 308 -19.95 3.32 -12.76
N MET A 309 -18.84 2.63 -12.53
CA MET A 309 -18.76 1.55 -11.55
C MET A 309 -18.55 2.09 -10.13
N ARG A 310 -17.79 3.18 -9.99
CA ARG A 310 -17.47 3.82 -8.71
C ARG A 310 -18.71 4.21 -7.91
N GLU A 311 -19.74 4.73 -8.58
CA GLU A 311 -21.00 5.16 -7.94
C GLU A 311 -21.83 4.01 -7.31
N LYS A 312 -21.55 2.75 -7.65
CA LYS A 312 -22.42 1.61 -7.32
C LYS A 312 -21.71 0.37 -6.77
N THR A 313 -20.39 0.38 -6.71
CA THR A 313 -19.57 -0.77 -6.36
C THR A 313 -18.65 -0.42 -5.20
N TRP A 314 -18.63 -1.28 -4.18
CA TRP A 314 -17.71 -1.17 -3.05
C TRP A 314 -16.33 -1.66 -3.48
N VAL A 315 -15.31 -0.85 -3.23
CA VAL A 315 -13.91 -1.27 -3.22
C VAL A 315 -13.72 -2.08 -1.95
N GLU A 316 -13.39 -3.35 -2.11
CA GLU A 316 -13.27 -4.31 -1.01
C GLU A 316 -12.22 -5.37 -1.36
N ASP A 317 -11.67 -6.04 -0.37
CA ASP A 317 -10.85 -7.21 -0.63
C ASP A 317 -11.72 -8.41 -1.00
N LEU A 318 -11.83 -8.67 -2.30
CA LEU A 318 -12.54 -9.83 -2.84
C LEU A 318 -11.67 -11.11 -2.81
N ASN A 319 -10.35 -10.98 -2.60
CA ASN A 319 -9.33 -12.04 -2.62
C ASN A 319 -9.58 -13.09 -3.74
N ARG A 320 -9.75 -12.61 -4.98
CA ARG A 320 -10.11 -13.45 -6.14
C ARG A 320 -8.88 -13.92 -6.87
N PHE A 321 -8.80 -15.23 -7.09
CA PHE A 321 -7.72 -15.87 -7.85
C PHE A 321 -6.33 -15.63 -7.24
N ALA A 322 -6.28 -15.36 -5.94
CA ALA A 322 -5.09 -15.13 -5.14
C ALA A 322 -5.03 -16.16 -4.00
N ASP A 323 -3.86 -16.34 -3.41
CA ASP A 323 -3.72 -17.03 -2.13
C ASP A 323 -4.42 -16.22 -1.02
N PRO A 324 -4.84 -16.85 0.10
CA PRO A 324 -5.53 -16.13 1.16
C PRO A 324 -4.74 -14.93 1.69
N HIS A 325 -5.35 -13.75 1.70
CA HIS A 325 -4.75 -12.57 2.31
C HIS A 325 -4.63 -12.72 3.82
N HIS A 326 -3.57 -12.14 4.37
CA HIS A 326 -3.22 -12.20 5.78
C HIS A 326 -2.79 -10.83 6.29
N GLY A 327 -3.08 -10.57 7.56
CA GLY A 327 -2.75 -9.31 8.19
C GLY A 327 -3.75 -8.18 7.88
N PRO A 328 -3.35 -6.90 8.06
CA PRO A 328 -4.23 -5.79 7.79
C PRO A 328 -4.38 -5.55 6.29
N THR A 329 -5.54 -5.00 5.94
CA THR A 329 -5.85 -4.59 4.58
C THR A 329 -5.76 -3.07 4.48
N PHE A 330 -5.05 -2.58 3.47
CA PHE A 330 -5.01 -1.17 3.12
C PHE A 330 -5.88 -0.95 1.89
N ILE A 331 -6.99 -0.21 2.03
CA ILE A 331 -7.88 0.09 0.91
C ILE A 331 -7.81 1.58 0.60
N LEU A 332 -7.27 1.88 -0.57
CA LEU A 332 -6.98 3.21 -1.05
C LEU A 332 -8.00 3.60 -2.11
N GLY A 333 -8.77 4.65 -1.83
CA GLY A 333 -9.71 5.29 -2.74
C GLY A 333 -9.02 6.06 -3.86
N SER A 334 -9.70 7.10 -4.32
CA SER A 334 -9.34 7.92 -5.47
C SER A 334 -9.65 9.39 -5.17
N GLU A 335 -9.30 10.30 -6.08
CA GLU A 335 -9.70 11.71 -5.92
C GLU A 335 -11.19 12.00 -6.24
N LYS A 336 -12.08 11.00 -6.15
CA LYS A 336 -13.52 11.16 -6.36
C LYS A 336 -14.30 10.34 -5.34
N ALA A 337 -15.59 10.64 -5.19
CA ALA A 337 -16.52 9.89 -4.34
C ALA A 337 -16.46 8.36 -4.58
N ASP A 338 -15.89 7.65 -3.61
CA ASP A 338 -15.74 6.20 -3.58
C ASP A 338 -16.69 5.55 -2.56
N LEU A 339 -16.99 4.27 -2.82
CA LEU A 339 -17.61 3.38 -1.84
C LEU A 339 -16.52 2.41 -1.38
N ILE A 340 -16.12 2.46 -0.12
CA ILE A 340 -14.98 1.68 0.41
C ILE A 340 -15.47 0.78 1.55
N SER A 341 -15.20 -0.52 1.47
CA SER A 341 -15.61 -1.49 2.49
C SER A 341 -14.42 -2.26 3.03
N GLY A 342 -14.12 -2.04 4.31
CA GLY A 342 -13.24 -2.91 5.10
C GLY A 342 -13.85 -4.29 5.31
N GLY A 343 -12.97 -5.25 5.61
CA GLY A 343 -13.30 -6.63 5.92
C GLY A 343 -13.69 -6.83 7.39
N ALA A 344 -13.55 -8.07 7.86
CA ALA A 344 -13.69 -8.40 9.28
C ALA A 344 -12.35 -8.41 10.02
N GLY A 345 -11.27 -8.10 9.29
CA GLY A 345 -9.90 -8.01 9.79
C GLY A 345 -9.60 -6.60 10.27
N ILE A 346 -8.32 -6.25 10.37
CA ILE A 346 -7.91 -4.87 10.63
C ILE A 346 -7.80 -4.18 9.27
N ASP A 347 -8.45 -3.03 9.14
CA ASP A 347 -8.55 -2.31 7.90
C ASP A 347 -8.08 -0.85 8.06
N TYR A 348 -7.29 -0.40 7.09
CA TYR A 348 -6.87 0.98 6.91
C TYR A 348 -7.53 1.52 5.64
N LEU A 349 -8.52 2.38 5.80
CA LEU A 349 -9.35 2.88 4.69
C LEU A 349 -9.04 4.35 4.44
N GLU A 350 -8.68 4.72 3.21
CA GLU A 350 -8.32 6.10 2.85
C GLU A 350 -9.15 6.56 1.64
N GLY A 351 -9.97 7.60 1.80
CA GLY A 351 -10.82 8.18 0.74
C GLY A 351 -10.09 9.16 -0.17
N PHE A 352 -9.13 9.91 0.37
CA PHE A 352 -8.42 11.02 -0.27
C PHE A 352 -9.28 12.26 -0.45
N THR A 353 -9.86 12.47 -1.63
CA THR A 353 -10.72 13.62 -1.89
C THR A 353 -11.99 13.14 -2.56
N GLY A 354 -13.11 13.79 -2.32
CA GLY A 354 -14.40 13.32 -2.82
C GLY A 354 -15.34 13.08 -1.65
N ASP A 355 -16.63 12.88 -1.95
CA ASP A 355 -17.61 12.58 -0.90
C ASP A 355 -17.68 11.06 -0.73
N ASP A 356 -16.85 10.51 0.15
CA ASP A 356 -16.63 9.07 0.27
C ASP A 356 -17.59 8.42 1.25
N THR A 357 -17.94 7.16 1.00
CA THR A 357 -18.73 6.35 1.95
C THR A 357 -17.97 5.11 2.34
N PHE A 358 -17.77 4.96 3.64
CA PHE A 358 -17.06 3.84 4.25
C PHE A 358 -18.02 2.87 4.93
N ARG A 359 -17.66 1.59 4.88
CA ARG A 359 -18.20 0.51 5.70
C ARG A 359 -17.05 -0.35 6.20
N ASP A 360 -17.34 -1.12 7.23
CA ASP A 360 -16.41 -2.06 7.80
C ASP A 360 -17.19 -3.19 8.49
N ALA A 361 -16.63 -4.39 8.53
CA ALA A 361 -17.32 -5.58 9.06
C ALA A 361 -16.82 -6.04 10.44
N GLY A 362 -15.92 -5.30 11.11
CA GLY A 362 -15.55 -5.50 12.50
C GLY A 362 -14.08 -5.25 12.80
N SER A 363 -13.63 -5.67 13.99
CA SER A 363 -12.25 -5.45 14.50
C SER A 363 -11.92 -3.96 14.73
N SER A 364 -10.62 -3.65 14.85
CA SER A 364 -10.13 -2.30 15.07
C SER A 364 -9.49 -1.73 13.81
N ASN A 365 -9.95 -0.55 13.40
CA ASN A 365 -9.73 -0.01 12.06
C ASN A 365 -9.38 1.48 12.11
N ILE A 366 -8.74 1.99 11.07
CA ILE A 366 -8.49 3.42 10.89
C ILE A 366 -9.07 3.87 9.55
N ILE A 367 -9.91 4.90 9.60
CA ILE A 367 -10.56 5.48 8.42
C ILE A 367 -10.16 6.95 8.31
N PHE A 368 -9.59 7.29 7.17
CA PHE A 368 -9.29 8.65 6.73
C PHE A 368 -10.27 9.01 5.61
N GLY A 369 -11.26 9.86 5.88
CA GLY A 369 -12.16 10.35 4.82
C GLY A 369 -11.39 11.25 3.87
N GLY A 370 -10.86 12.34 4.41
CA GLY A 370 -9.98 13.26 3.71
C GLY A 370 -10.71 14.55 3.34
N ASP A 371 -10.49 15.07 2.14
CA ASP A 371 -11.17 16.28 1.68
C ASP A 371 -12.53 15.93 1.06
N GLY A 372 -13.64 16.29 1.71
CA GLY A 372 -14.96 16.05 1.15
C GLY A 372 -16.07 16.11 2.18
N TYR A 373 -17.22 15.53 1.84
CA TYR A 373 -18.21 15.13 2.83
C TYR A 373 -18.25 13.61 2.91
N ASP A 374 -17.66 13.07 3.97
CA ASP A 374 -17.43 11.65 4.14
C ASP A 374 -18.38 11.03 5.16
N LEU A 375 -18.76 9.78 4.89
CA LEU A 375 -19.79 9.08 5.64
C LEU A 375 -19.33 7.69 6.06
N PHE A 376 -19.32 7.41 7.36
CA PHE A 376 -19.21 6.04 7.88
C PHE A 376 -20.57 5.40 8.09
N ASP A 377 -20.88 4.34 7.35
CA ASP A 377 -22.13 3.58 7.46
C ASP A 377 -21.94 2.37 8.39
N LEU A 378 -22.51 2.43 9.59
CA LEU A 378 -22.42 1.40 10.62
C LEU A 378 -23.04 0.07 10.22
N GLN A 379 -23.94 0.08 9.23
CA GLN A 379 -24.79 -1.06 8.84
C GLN A 379 -25.60 -1.68 9.99
N SER A 380 -25.66 -0.99 11.13
CA SER A 380 -26.20 -1.45 12.39
C SER A 380 -26.80 -0.28 13.17
N GLU A 381 -27.52 -0.60 14.25
CA GLU A 381 -28.10 0.38 15.17
C GLU A 381 -26.99 1.05 15.98
N ILE A 382 -26.97 2.38 16.02
CA ILE A 382 -25.98 3.13 16.82
C ILE A 382 -26.12 2.86 18.32
N SER A 383 -27.29 2.38 18.76
CA SER A 383 -27.54 1.99 20.16
C SER A 383 -26.67 0.83 20.66
N LYS A 384 -26.00 0.11 19.75
CA LYS A 384 -25.11 -1.02 20.05
C LYS A 384 -23.64 -0.62 20.11
N THR A 385 -23.31 0.64 19.84
CA THR A 385 -21.94 1.14 19.84
C THR A 385 -21.67 1.98 21.08
N SER A 386 -20.42 2.43 21.25
CA SER A 386 -20.07 3.57 22.10
C SER A 386 -19.27 4.55 21.24
N VAL A 387 -19.68 5.82 21.20
CA VAL A 387 -19.02 6.84 20.37
C VAL A 387 -18.40 7.91 21.27
N ALA A 388 -17.08 8.05 21.20
CA ALA A 388 -16.33 9.08 21.90
C ALA A 388 -15.61 10.00 20.93
N GLN A 389 -15.23 11.19 21.40
CA GLN A 389 -14.46 12.14 20.62
C GLN A 389 -13.26 12.62 21.43
N SER A 390 -12.11 12.71 20.76
CA SER A 390 -10.92 13.35 21.31
C SER A 390 -11.07 14.88 21.33
N VAL A 391 -10.20 15.56 22.09
CA VAL A 391 -10.16 17.04 22.10
C VAL A 391 -9.75 17.65 20.76
N THR A 392 -9.18 16.88 19.84
CA THR A 392 -8.79 17.32 18.49
C THR A 392 -9.90 17.13 17.46
N GLY A 393 -11.00 16.46 17.82
CA GLY A 393 -12.12 16.19 16.93
C GLY A 393 -12.13 14.80 16.28
N MET A 394 -11.07 14.00 16.44
CA MET A 394 -11.08 12.59 16.00
C MET A 394 -12.17 11.82 16.74
N THR A 395 -12.94 11.03 16.01
CA THR A 395 -14.07 10.27 16.55
C THR A 395 -13.71 8.79 16.65
N PHE A 396 -14.12 8.16 17.74
CA PHE A 396 -13.83 6.76 18.05
C PHE A 396 -15.14 6.02 18.24
N ILE A 397 -15.27 4.85 17.63
CA ILE A 397 -16.46 4.02 17.73
C ILE A 397 -16.03 2.65 18.24
N LYS A 398 -16.50 2.26 19.44
CA LYS A 398 -16.44 0.87 19.89
C LYS A 398 -17.66 0.14 19.36
N GLY A 399 -17.44 -0.83 18.47
CA GLY A 399 -18.46 -1.66 17.86
C GLY A 399 -19.07 -2.68 18.85
N ALA A 400 -20.14 -3.34 18.43
CA ALA A 400 -20.79 -4.39 19.24
C ALA A 400 -19.96 -5.67 19.36
N ASP A 401 -18.99 -5.84 18.46
CA ASP A 401 -17.97 -6.88 18.44
C ASP A 401 -16.78 -6.57 19.36
N GLY A 402 -16.72 -5.35 19.92
CA GLY A 402 -15.65 -4.89 20.82
C GLY A 402 -14.49 -4.17 20.13
N GLY A 403 -14.43 -4.23 18.79
CA GLY A 403 -13.43 -3.55 18.00
C GLY A 403 -13.58 -2.02 18.01
N ILE A 404 -12.50 -1.30 17.71
CA ILE A 404 -12.46 0.16 17.74
C ILE A 404 -12.13 0.72 16.36
N THR A 405 -13.07 1.47 15.77
CA THR A 405 -12.84 2.23 14.55
C THR A 405 -12.49 3.68 14.87
N LEU A 406 -11.36 4.15 14.36
CA LEU A 406 -10.93 5.55 14.40
C LEU A 406 -11.38 6.24 13.12
N LEU A 407 -12.12 7.33 13.28
CA LEU A 407 -12.54 8.19 12.19
C LEU A 407 -11.80 9.52 12.25
N GLN A 408 -11.04 9.81 11.20
CA GLN A 408 -10.43 11.09 10.95
C GLN A 408 -11.00 11.68 9.65
N ASP A 409 -11.34 12.96 9.70
CA ASP A 409 -11.90 13.70 8.55
C ASP A 409 -13.12 12.96 7.97
N VAL A 410 -14.05 12.59 8.85
CA VAL A 410 -15.35 11.99 8.49
C VAL A 410 -16.45 12.84 9.11
N GLU A 411 -17.37 13.33 8.28
CA GLU A 411 -18.38 14.31 8.69
C GLU A 411 -19.62 13.65 9.29
N ALA A 412 -19.93 12.41 8.91
CA ALA A 412 -21.18 11.78 9.31
C ALA A 412 -21.08 10.28 9.62
N ILE A 413 -22.02 9.85 10.48
CA ILE A 413 -22.26 8.43 10.79
C ILE A 413 -23.68 8.08 10.37
N ARG A 414 -23.86 7.03 9.56
CA ARG A 414 -25.18 6.49 9.22
C ARG A 414 -25.44 5.21 9.99
N GLU A 415 -26.54 5.18 10.74
CA GLU A 415 -27.07 3.94 11.27
C GLU A 415 -28.07 3.30 10.33
N THR A 416 -28.22 1.99 10.45
CA THR A 416 -29.26 1.21 9.75
C THR A 416 -30.02 0.35 10.75
N TYR A 417 -31.35 0.46 10.78
CA TYR A 417 -32.20 -0.30 11.69
C TYR A 417 -33.48 -0.80 11.01
N TRP A 418 -34.12 -1.79 11.63
CA TRP A 418 -35.34 -2.41 11.12
C TRP A 418 -36.58 -1.90 11.85
N GLU A 419 -37.52 -1.28 11.12
CA GLU A 419 -38.77 -0.79 11.68
C GLU A 419 -39.95 -1.09 10.75
N TRP A 420 -41.02 -1.67 11.30
CA TRP A 420 -42.30 -1.93 10.61
C TRP A 420 -42.16 -2.51 9.20
N PHE A 421 -41.38 -3.57 9.06
CA PHE A 421 -41.14 -4.29 7.81
C PHE A 421 -40.31 -3.51 6.77
N GLN A 422 -39.58 -2.47 7.18
CA GLN A 422 -38.72 -1.67 6.31
C GLN A 422 -37.38 -1.36 6.98
N THR A 423 -36.33 -1.30 6.17
CA THR A 423 -35.04 -0.75 6.57
C THR A 423 -35.14 0.76 6.65
N ARG A 424 -34.68 1.34 7.76
CA ARG A 424 -34.58 2.77 8.00
C ARG A 424 -33.13 3.14 8.23
N THR A 425 -32.81 4.39 7.92
CA THR A 425 -31.50 4.97 8.18
C THR A 425 -31.67 6.32 8.85
N ILE A 426 -30.76 6.64 9.76
CA ILE A 426 -30.57 7.98 10.30
C ILE A 426 -29.09 8.33 10.08
N THR A 427 -28.86 9.51 9.53
CA THR A 427 -27.51 10.08 9.39
C THR A 427 -27.33 11.11 10.49
N TYR A 428 -26.23 10.98 11.23
CA TYR A 428 -25.82 11.88 12.28
C TYR A 428 -24.61 12.68 11.82
N GLU A 429 -24.70 14.00 11.87
CA GLU A 429 -23.55 14.89 11.67
C GLU A 429 -22.64 14.81 12.91
N ILE A 430 -21.34 14.60 12.68
CA ILE A 430 -20.32 14.61 13.72
C ILE A 430 -19.97 16.07 14.03
N THR A 431 -20.20 16.50 15.27
CA THR A 431 -19.88 17.87 15.71
C THR A 431 -19.23 17.86 17.07
N CYS A 432 -18.56 18.96 17.44
CA CYS A 432 -17.99 19.09 18.78
C CYS A 432 -19.03 19.10 19.93
N ARG A 433 -20.34 19.15 19.63
CA ARG A 433 -21.43 19.09 20.62
C ARG A 433 -21.97 17.68 20.84
N GLY A 434 -21.66 16.75 19.94
CA GLY A 434 -22.30 15.45 19.83
C GLY A 434 -22.76 15.15 18.40
N LEU A 435 -23.53 14.07 18.27
CA LEU A 435 -24.10 13.59 17.02
C LEU A 435 -25.43 14.31 16.75
N GLU A 436 -25.50 15.04 15.64
CA GLU A 436 -26.65 15.91 15.33
C GLU A 436 -27.54 15.37 14.22
N VAL A 437 -28.85 15.59 14.37
CA VAL A 437 -29.84 15.39 13.31
C VAL A 437 -30.62 16.69 13.16
N ASP A 438 -30.73 17.20 11.93
CA ASP A 438 -31.38 18.48 11.62
C ASP A 438 -30.86 19.67 12.48
N GLY A 439 -29.56 19.68 12.79
CA GLY A 439 -28.87 20.73 13.57
C GLY A 439 -29.13 20.71 15.08
N ASN A 440 -29.76 19.65 15.59
CA ASN A 440 -30.00 19.42 17.01
C ASN A 440 -29.20 18.20 17.46
N VAL A 441 -28.55 18.30 18.63
CA VAL A 441 -27.86 17.16 19.26
C VAL A 441 -28.89 16.08 19.55
N ALA A 442 -28.84 15.01 18.76
CA ALA A 442 -29.65 13.82 18.95
C ALA A 442 -29.02 12.93 20.02
N LEU A 443 -27.68 12.82 20.01
CA LEU A 443 -26.91 12.02 20.95
C LEU A 443 -25.66 12.77 21.42
N GLY A 444 -25.42 12.77 22.72
CA GLY A 444 -24.11 13.15 23.26
C GLY A 444 -23.11 12.01 23.09
N TYR A 445 -21.82 12.35 23.04
CA TYR A 445 -20.75 11.36 23.10
C TYR A 445 -20.73 10.64 24.44
N ALA A 446 -20.13 9.45 24.46
CA ALA A 446 -19.73 8.77 25.67
C ALA A 446 -18.85 9.69 26.53
N ASN A 447 -18.99 9.57 27.85
CA ASN A 447 -18.20 10.28 28.82
C ASN A 447 -16.72 9.88 28.66
N ALA A 448 -15.92 10.87 28.26
CA ALA A 448 -14.49 10.75 28.13
C ALA A 448 -13.76 11.62 29.16
N VAL A 449 -12.62 11.13 29.64
CA VAL A 449 -11.66 11.90 30.44
C VAL A 449 -10.35 12.06 29.69
N HIS A 450 -9.74 13.24 29.86
CA HIS A 450 -8.66 13.70 28.99
C HIS A 450 -7.45 14.12 29.83
N GLY A 451 -6.30 13.53 29.51
CA GLY A 451 -4.98 13.91 29.99
C GLY A 451 -4.44 15.15 29.29
N SER A 452 -3.12 15.36 29.35
CA SER A 452 -2.50 16.58 28.84
C SER A 452 -2.04 16.48 27.39
N MET A 453 -2.54 17.38 26.54
CA MET A 453 -2.01 17.62 25.20
C MET A 453 -0.63 18.31 25.19
N THR A 454 -0.22 18.90 26.32
CA THR A 454 0.99 19.76 26.39
C THR A 454 2.22 19.06 26.97
N GLY A 455 2.14 17.74 27.18
CA GLY A 455 3.23 16.95 27.77
C GLY A 455 3.36 17.10 29.29
N GLN A 456 2.39 17.74 29.96
CA GLN A 456 2.36 17.79 31.42
C GLN A 456 1.82 16.48 31.99
N ALA A 457 2.38 16.01 33.09
CA ALA A 457 1.84 14.83 33.75
C ALA A 457 0.38 15.05 34.21
N SER A 458 -0.46 14.03 34.04
CA SER A 458 -1.88 14.05 34.43
C SER A 458 -2.26 12.82 35.25
N GLU A 459 -3.33 12.94 36.03
CA GLU A 459 -4.02 11.80 36.65
C GLU A 459 -5.51 11.93 36.33
N ILE A 460 -6.09 10.90 35.72
CA ILE A 460 -7.48 10.87 35.25
C ILE A 460 -8.19 9.60 35.72
N PHE A 461 -9.50 9.70 35.94
CA PHE A 461 -10.32 8.63 36.48
C PHE A 461 -11.54 8.42 35.58
N ALA A 462 -11.71 7.19 35.11
CA ALA A 462 -12.88 6.79 34.36
C ALA A 462 -14.16 7.04 35.18
N PRO A 463 -15.21 7.59 34.57
CA PRO A 463 -16.54 7.54 35.17
C PRO A 463 -16.98 6.09 35.38
N GLN A 464 -17.84 5.83 36.37
CA GLN A 464 -18.41 4.48 36.59
C GLN A 464 -19.53 4.13 35.59
N ASP A 465 -19.94 5.10 34.79
CA ASP A 465 -20.91 4.94 33.71
C ASP A 465 -20.47 5.86 32.57
N GLY A 466 -19.87 5.26 31.54
CA GLY A 466 -19.44 5.95 30.35
C GLY A 466 -20.59 6.49 29.50
N GLY A 467 -21.80 5.94 29.65
CA GLY A 467 -23.04 6.55 29.14
C GLY A 467 -23.06 6.92 27.65
N PHE A 468 -23.33 5.95 26.78
CA PHE A 468 -23.80 6.16 25.41
C PHE A 468 -24.95 5.20 25.11
N TYR A 469 -26.18 5.71 25.02
CA TYR A 469 -27.40 4.89 25.12
C TYR A 469 -27.41 4.00 26.39
N THR A 470 -27.35 2.68 26.20
CA THR A 470 -27.27 1.67 27.26
C THR A 470 -25.85 1.12 27.43
N ASN A 471 -24.91 1.57 26.59
CA ASN A 471 -23.51 1.23 26.71
C ASN A 471 -22.88 2.07 27.83
N THR A 472 -22.22 1.38 28.76
CA THR A 472 -21.58 1.98 29.94
C THR A 472 -20.08 2.17 29.76
N THR A 473 -19.53 1.92 28.56
CA THR A 473 -18.09 1.99 28.28
C THR A 473 -17.56 3.40 28.47
N SER A 474 -16.54 3.55 29.31
CA SER A 474 -15.87 4.84 29.53
C SER A 474 -14.62 4.99 28.66
N TRP A 475 -14.21 6.24 28.40
CA TRP A 475 -13.07 6.52 27.54
C TRP A 475 -12.03 7.39 28.25
N LEU A 476 -10.76 7.02 28.14
CA LEU A 476 -9.64 7.72 28.75
C LEU A 476 -8.60 8.04 27.66
N PHE A 477 -8.21 9.30 27.53
CA PHE A 477 -7.23 9.73 26.53
C PHE A 477 -5.99 10.31 27.21
N SER A 478 -4.80 9.73 27.03
CA SER A 478 -3.56 10.25 27.67
C SER A 478 -2.90 11.39 26.90
N TYR A 479 -2.91 11.32 25.57
CA TYR A 479 -2.24 12.25 24.65
C TYR A 479 -0.71 12.26 24.79
N ASN A 480 -0.11 13.42 25.12
CA ASN A 480 1.34 13.62 24.98
C ASN A 480 2.11 13.55 26.30
N GLY A 481 1.41 13.64 27.44
CA GLY A 481 2.04 13.65 28.76
C GLY A 481 1.90 12.30 29.47
N ASP A 482 2.92 11.94 30.26
CA ASP A 482 2.87 10.79 31.16
C ASP A 482 1.62 10.86 32.05
N THR A 483 0.68 9.95 31.85
CA THR A 483 -0.63 9.99 32.48
C THR A 483 -0.86 8.76 33.34
N ILE A 484 -1.36 9.01 34.56
CA ILE A 484 -1.91 7.96 35.42
C ILE A 484 -3.40 7.85 35.12
N MET A 485 -3.82 6.73 34.52
CA MET A 485 -5.20 6.46 34.11
C MET A 485 -5.80 5.38 35.02
N HIS A 486 -6.89 5.72 35.70
CA HIS A 486 -7.63 4.77 36.53
C HIS A 486 -8.94 4.41 35.86
N GLY A 487 -9.07 3.15 35.44
CA GLY A 487 -10.31 2.55 34.96
C GLY A 487 -11.40 2.48 36.04
N SER A 488 -12.59 2.14 35.60
CA SER A 488 -13.82 2.02 36.35
C SER A 488 -14.01 0.58 36.85
N THR A 489 -15.26 0.16 37.07
CA THR A 489 -15.58 -1.26 37.37
C THR A 489 -16.36 -1.92 36.23
N THR A 490 -16.43 -1.22 35.10
CA THR A 490 -17.09 -1.57 33.85
C THR A 490 -16.07 -1.43 32.72
N ASP A 491 -16.39 -1.93 31.53
CA ASP A 491 -15.53 -1.83 30.36
C ASP A 491 -15.02 -0.39 30.12
N ASP A 492 -13.72 -0.24 29.93
CA ASP A 492 -13.08 1.02 29.61
C ASP A 492 -12.26 0.91 28.33
N VAL A 493 -12.08 2.05 27.66
CA VAL A 493 -11.15 2.20 26.53
C VAL A 493 -10.09 3.23 26.89
N PHE A 494 -8.85 2.78 26.93
CA PHE A 494 -7.66 3.60 27.13
C PHE A 494 -7.02 3.90 25.78
N ILE A 495 -7.11 5.16 25.35
CA ILE A 495 -6.49 5.67 24.14
C ILE A 495 -5.14 6.29 24.53
N CYS A 496 -4.09 5.53 24.27
CA CYS A 496 -2.74 5.81 24.72
C CYS A 496 -1.98 6.57 23.63
N GLY A 497 -1.42 7.72 23.98
CA GLY A 497 -0.53 8.47 23.09
C GLY A 497 0.94 8.12 23.33
N ILE A 498 1.81 9.13 23.24
CA ILE A 498 3.27 8.96 23.22
C ILE A 498 3.94 8.97 24.60
N GLY A 499 3.17 9.23 25.67
CA GLY A 499 3.68 9.35 27.04
C GLY A 499 3.99 8.01 27.69
N ASN A 500 4.73 8.03 28.80
CA ASN A 500 4.93 6.85 29.63
C ASN A 500 3.79 6.73 30.64
N ASP A 501 2.71 6.07 30.25
CA ASP A 501 1.47 6.01 31.01
C ASP A 501 1.44 4.86 32.03
N GLN A 502 0.75 5.09 33.15
CA GLN A 502 0.39 4.06 34.12
C GLN A 502 -1.12 3.85 34.10
N MET A 503 -1.56 2.65 33.77
CA MET A 503 -2.96 2.32 33.57
C MET A 503 -3.41 1.27 34.58
N TYR A 504 -4.51 1.54 35.28
CA TYR A 504 -5.12 0.63 36.23
C TYR A 504 -6.47 0.20 35.68
N ALA A 505 -6.60 -1.06 35.23
CA ALA A 505 -7.83 -1.59 34.62
C ALA A 505 -9.04 -1.47 35.56
N ASN A 506 -8.86 -1.85 36.84
CA ASN A 506 -9.90 -1.83 37.90
C ASN A 506 -11.17 -2.69 37.62
N GLY A 507 -11.20 -3.41 36.49
CA GLY A 507 -12.12 -4.49 36.17
C GLY A 507 -13.16 -4.08 35.13
N GLY A 508 -13.61 -5.04 34.33
CA GLY A 508 -14.32 -4.79 33.09
C GLY A 508 -13.72 -5.67 31.99
N SER A 509 -14.19 -5.51 30.76
CA SER A 509 -13.47 -5.96 29.56
C SER A 509 -12.85 -4.74 28.88
N ASP A 510 -11.60 -4.47 29.23
CA ASP A 510 -10.93 -3.21 28.92
C ASP A 510 -10.10 -3.30 27.62
N THR A 511 -10.00 -2.18 26.91
CA THR A 511 -9.19 -2.08 25.70
C THR A 511 -8.12 -1.01 25.85
N PHE A 512 -6.86 -1.40 25.66
CA PHE A 512 -5.69 -0.52 25.67
C PHE A 512 -5.20 -0.33 24.24
N LEU A 513 -5.58 0.79 23.62
CA LEU A 513 -5.27 1.10 22.24
C LEU A 513 -4.04 2.01 22.14
N PHE A 514 -3.08 1.59 21.32
CA PHE A 514 -1.90 2.34 20.94
C PHE A 514 -1.88 2.45 19.40
N ALA A 515 -2.13 3.64 18.88
CA ALA A 515 -2.16 3.91 17.44
C ALA A 515 -0.95 4.77 17.01
N SER A 516 0.26 4.19 17.08
CA SER A 516 1.51 4.88 16.77
C SER A 516 2.72 3.93 16.68
N ASP A 517 3.71 4.29 15.86
CA ASP A 517 5.06 3.71 15.85
C ASP A 517 5.78 3.83 17.20
N ASN A 518 5.51 4.89 17.97
CA ASN A 518 6.15 5.13 19.26
C ASN A 518 5.13 5.58 20.30
N PHE A 519 4.85 4.68 21.24
CA PHE A 519 3.94 4.93 22.35
C PHE A 519 4.66 4.96 23.72
N GLY A 520 5.98 5.08 23.74
CA GLY A 520 6.77 5.15 24.97
C GLY A 520 6.77 3.85 25.78
N HIS A 521 6.98 3.98 27.09
CA HIS A 521 7.10 2.86 28.04
C HIS A 521 5.97 2.90 29.07
N ASN A 522 5.00 2.01 28.88
CA ASN A 522 3.77 1.99 29.64
C ASN A 522 3.74 0.85 30.66
N ALA A 523 2.89 0.99 31.68
CA ALA A 523 2.62 -0.06 32.65
C ALA A 523 1.12 -0.24 32.84
N ILE A 524 0.63 -1.47 32.70
CA ILE A 524 -0.77 -1.85 32.92
C ILE A 524 -0.84 -2.71 34.19
N TYR A 525 -1.68 -2.27 35.13
CA TYR A 525 -1.97 -2.94 36.38
C TYR A 525 -3.37 -3.53 36.35
N GLY A 526 -3.47 -4.81 36.74
CA GLY A 526 -4.75 -5.50 36.83
C GLY A 526 -5.32 -5.99 35.50
N PHE A 527 -4.47 -6.14 34.46
CA PHE A 527 -4.85 -6.72 33.17
C PHE A 527 -5.44 -8.13 33.38
N GLY A 528 -6.72 -8.28 33.03
CA GLY A 528 -7.51 -9.50 33.15
C GLY A 528 -7.48 -10.37 31.89
N SER A 529 -8.20 -11.48 31.91
CA SER A 529 -8.31 -12.40 30.77
C SER A 529 -9.20 -11.89 29.63
N ASP A 530 -10.05 -10.91 29.95
CA ASP A 530 -11.05 -10.35 29.04
C ASP A 530 -10.61 -8.98 28.49
N ASP A 531 -9.41 -8.53 28.87
CA ASP A 531 -8.81 -7.28 28.42
C ASP A 531 -8.00 -7.50 27.14
N GLN A 532 -7.84 -6.43 26.35
CA GLN A 532 -7.12 -6.45 25.09
C GLN A 532 -6.12 -5.30 24.98
N ILE A 533 -4.96 -5.61 24.41
CA ILE A 533 -4.00 -4.64 23.89
C ILE A 533 -4.19 -4.59 22.38
N VAL A 534 -4.42 -3.40 21.87
CA VAL A 534 -4.58 -3.14 20.44
C VAL A 534 -3.45 -2.21 20.01
N ILE A 535 -2.56 -2.69 19.15
CA ILE A 535 -1.51 -1.91 18.51
C ILE A 535 -1.93 -1.74 17.05
N LEU A 536 -2.13 -0.49 16.63
CA LEU A 536 -2.42 -0.12 15.25
C LEU A 536 -1.35 0.85 14.75
N ALA A 537 -1.19 0.94 13.44
CA ALA A 537 -0.33 1.89 12.75
C ALA A 537 1.10 1.87 13.34
N ASN A 538 1.65 0.66 13.49
CA ASN A 538 2.98 0.46 14.03
C ASN A 538 3.82 -0.45 13.13
N LYS A 539 4.87 0.12 12.53
CA LYS A 539 5.75 -0.58 11.57
C LYS A 539 6.55 -1.74 12.15
N GLU A 540 6.62 -1.84 13.48
CA GLU A 540 7.38 -2.88 14.20
C GLU A 540 6.51 -4.08 14.55
N THR A 541 5.18 -3.92 14.50
CA THR A 541 4.22 -5.01 14.64
C THR A 541 3.74 -5.45 13.27
N THR A 542 4.49 -6.33 12.60
CA THR A 542 4.04 -6.88 11.31
C THR A 542 2.99 -7.95 11.54
N ALA A 543 2.00 -8.01 10.67
CA ALA A 543 0.82 -8.83 10.91
C ALA A 543 1.04 -10.35 10.82
N ASN A 544 2.20 -10.77 10.31
CA ASN A 544 2.62 -12.16 10.20
C ASN A 544 3.53 -12.61 11.36
N SER A 545 3.80 -11.74 12.31
CA SER A 545 4.58 -12.07 13.50
C SER A 545 3.72 -12.76 14.56
N ASN A 546 4.29 -13.70 15.30
CA ASN A 546 3.57 -14.32 16.40
C ASN A 546 3.52 -13.31 17.55
N TRP A 547 2.36 -13.10 18.19
CA TRP A 547 2.24 -12.22 19.36
C TRP A 547 3.25 -12.58 20.47
N LEU A 548 3.65 -13.85 20.56
CA LEU A 548 4.69 -14.34 21.47
C LEU A 548 6.07 -13.75 21.19
N ASP A 549 6.37 -13.33 19.96
CA ASP A 549 7.67 -12.77 19.57
C ASP A 549 7.93 -11.40 20.24
N TYR A 550 6.86 -10.71 20.67
CA TYR A 550 6.93 -9.43 21.38
C TYR A 550 6.99 -9.58 22.90
N LEU A 551 6.83 -10.80 23.42
CA LEU A 551 6.69 -11.04 24.85
C LEU A 551 7.98 -11.55 25.49
N SER A 552 8.31 -10.98 26.65
CA SER A 552 9.39 -11.43 27.51
C SER A 552 8.98 -11.38 28.98
N GLU A 553 9.47 -12.31 29.78
CA GLU A 553 9.24 -12.32 31.23
C GLU A 553 10.46 -11.79 31.99
N ASP A 554 10.21 -10.99 33.03
CA ASP A 554 11.22 -10.60 34.01
C ASP A 554 10.70 -10.78 35.46
N SER A 555 11.39 -10.19 36.45
CA SER A 555 11.01 -10.31 37.86
C SER A 555 9.76 -9.52 38.25
N ASP A 556 9.38 -8.53 37.45
CA ASP A 556 8.30 -7.58 37.74
C ASP A 556 7.01 -7.90 36.93
N GLY A 557 7.12 -8.70 35.88
CA GLY A 557 5.97 -9.31 35.19
C GLY A 557 6.28 -9.74 33.77
N LEU A 558 5.26 -9.60 32.91
CA LEU A 558 5.34 -9.86 31.49
C LEU A 558 5.51 -8.53 30.76
N MET A 559 6.40 -8.46 29.79
CA MET A 559 6.72 -7.27 29.02
C MET A 559 6.40 -7.53 27.55
N PHE A 560 5.54 -6.69 26.97
CA PHE A 560 5.39 -6.55 25.53
C PHE A 560 6.38 -5.48 25.03
N SER A 561 7.11 -5.73 23.96
CA SER A 561 8.07 -4.78 23.39
C SER A 561 8.06 -4.82 21.87
N CYS A 562 7.87 -3.67 21.24
CA CYS A 562 7.98 -3.49 19.79
C CYS A 562 8.78 -2.22 19.48
N GLY A 563 9.84 -2.34 18.66
CA GLY A 563 10.77 -1.25 18.41
C GLY A 563 11.36 -0.64 19.69
N GLU A 564 11.16 0.68 19.85
CA GLU A 564 11.58 1.44 21.04
C GLU A 564 10.50 1.52 22.13
N SER A 565 9.31 0.97 21.90
CA SER A 565 8.17 1.06 22.81
C SER A 565 7.95 -0.22 23.62
N SER A 566 7.32 -0.10 24.79
CA SER A 566 7.06 -1.27 25.64
C SER A 566 5.84 -1.12 26.53
N ILE A 567 5.22 -2.24 26.89
CA ILE A 567 4.10 -2.31 27.84
C ILE A 567 4.43 -3.38 28.88
N SER A 568 4.58 -2.97 30.14
CA SER A 568 4.71 -3.87 31.27
C SER A 568 3.33 -4.29 31.77
N LEU A 569 3.01 -5.58 31.67
CA LEU A 569 1.84 -6.22 32.25
C LEU A 569 2.18 -6.71 33.65
N VAL A 570 1.95 -5.82 34.62
CA VAL A 570 2.51 -5.94 35.95
C VAL A 570 1.90 -7.13 36.70
N GLY A 571 2.77 -8.04 37.16
CA GLY A 571 2.38 -9.21 37.95
C GLY A 571 1.75 -10.35 37.16
N LEU A 572 1.81 -10.32 35.82
CA LEU A 572 1.42 -11.45 34.98
C LEU A 572 2.63 -12.28 34.54
N SER A 573 2.39 -13.57 34.27
CA SER A 573 3.27 -14.46 33.52
C SER A 573 2.63 -14.88 32.19
N LEU A 574 3.45 -15.42 31.28
CA LEU A 574 3.08 -15.78 29.92
C LEU A 574 1.94 -16.82 29.86
N ASP A 575 1.82 -17.69 30.86
CA ASP A 575 0.75 -18.69 30.95
C ASP A 575 -0.61 -18.10 31.36
N GLN A 576 -0.67 -16.81 31.68
CA GLN A 576 -1.88 -16.09 32.09
C GLN A 576 -2.47 -15.21 30.97
N VAL A 577 -1.81 -15.13 29.81
CA VAL A 577 -2.26 -14.35 28.66
C VAL A 577 -2.52 -15.23 27.45
N HIS A 578 -3.38 -14.76 26.54
CA HIS A 578 -3.80 -15.49 25.35
C HIS A 578 -3.75 -14.62 24.09
N GLU A 579 -3.63 -15.27 22.94
CA GLU A 579 -3.50 -14.62 21.62
C GLU A 579 -4.61 -13.59 21.35
N ASN A 580 -5.85 -13.90 21.72
CA ASN A 580 -7.01 -13.02 21.49
C ASN A 580 -6.97 -11.71 22.30
N GLN A 581 -5.99 -11.54 23.20
CA GLN A 581 -5.76 -10.32 23.95
C GLN A 581 -4.78 -9.37 23.25
N PHE A 582 -4.17 -9.78 22.14
CA PHE A 582 -3.21 -8.99 21.38
C PHE A 582 -3.70 -8.83 19.94
N VAL A 583 -4.13 -7.62 19.61
CA VAL A 583 -4.54 -7.22 18.26
C VAL A 583 -3.40 -6.35 17.72
N LEU A 584 -2.64 -6.84 16.74
CA LEU A 584 -1.38 -6.24 16.29
C LEU A 584 -1.44 -5.94 14.79
N ALA A 585 -1.25 -4.68 14.38
CA ALA A 585 -1.25 -4.25 12.98
C ALA A 585 -0.62 -2.88 12.72
#